data_AF-A0A349JQM6-F1
#
_entry.id   AF-A0A349JQM6-F1
#
_cell.length_a   1.000
_cell.length_b   1.000
_cell.length_c   1.000
_cell.angle_alpha   90.00
_cell.angle_beta   90.00
_cell.angle_gamma   90.00
#
_symmetry.space_group_name_H-M   'P 1'
#
loop_
_entity.id
_entity.type
_entity.pdbx_description
1 polymer ?
#
loop_
_entity_poly.entity_id
_entity_poly.type
_entity_poly.pdbx_seq_one_letter_code
_entity_poly.pdbx_strand_id
1 'polypeptide(L)' 'SAGFSGVDNELFYKDKTMMLFGSAKDVVAKLVAEVKQL' A
#
# COMPACT_ATOMS: atom_id res chain seq x y z
N SER A 1 -9.63 4.31 2.22
CA SER A 1 -10.83 5.03 1.71
C SER A 1 -11.41 4.22 0.56
N ALA A 2 -12.70 4.42 0.27
CA ALA A 2 -13.31 3.82 -0.92
C ALA A 2 -12.88 4.57 -2.19
N GLY A 3 -12.84 3.85 -3.31
CA GLY A 3 -12.55 4.42 -4.62
C GLY A 3 -13.76 5.14 -5.22
N PHE A 4 -13.69 5.43 -6.53
CA PHE A 4 -14.73 6.15 -7.26
C PHE A 4 -16.14 5.54 -7.12
N SER A 5 -16.25 4.21 -7.14
CA SER A 5 -17.52 3.49 -7.03
C SER A 5 -18.08 3.40 -5.60
N GLY A 6 -17.33 3.85 -4.58
CA GLY A 6 -17.78 3.87 -3.19
C GLY A 6 -17.97 2.50 -2.53
N VAL A 7 -17.67 1.40 -3.23
CA VAL A 7 -17.77 0.04 -2.67
C VAL A 7 -16.50 -0.34 -1.90
N ASP A 8 -16.69 -1.20 -0.91
CA ASP A 8 -15.58 -1.75 -0.13
C ASP A 8 -14.81 -2.82 -0.92
N ASN A 9 -13.51 -2.99 -0.64
CA ASN A 9 -12.66 -3.94 -1.33
C ASN A 9 -12.26 -5.09 -0.41
N GLU A 10 -12.92 -6.23 -0.59
CA GLU A 10 -12.71 -7.46 0.19
C GLU A 10 -11.26 -7.96 0.18
N LEU A 11 -10.47 -7.62 -0.84
CA LEU A 11 -9.06 -8.02 -0.92
C LEU A 11 -8.22 -7.44 0.23
N PHE A 12 -8.61 -6.27 0.76
CA PHE A 12 -7.87 -5.62 1.86
C PHE A 12 -7.90 -6.43 3.17
N TYR A 13 -8.81 -7.40 3.29
CA TYR A 13 -9.01 -8.20 4.49
C TYR A 13 -8.48 -9.63 4.39
N LYS A 14 -7.89 -10.01 3.25
CA LYS A 14 -7.36 -11.37 3.06
C LYS A 14 -6.07 -11.59 3.85
N ASP A 15 -5.91 -12.78 4.42
CA ASP A 15 -4.74 -13.16 5.22
C ASP A 15 -3.38 -13.00 4.50
N LYS A 16 -3.37 -13.12 3.17
CA LYS A 16 -2.17 -12.98 2.32
C LYS A 16 -2.02 -11.59 1.70
N THR A 17 -2.77 -10.61 2.19
CA THR A 17 -2.74 -9.24 1.69
C THR A 17 -2.36 -8.31 2.84
N MET A 18 -1.31 -7.53 2.62
CA MET A 18 -0.84 -6.54 3.58
C MET A 18 -1.03 -5.14 3.01
N MET A 19 -1.61 -4.25 3.81
CA MET A 19 -1.77 -2.84 3.47
C MET A 19 -0.56 -2.06 3.96
N LEU A 20 0.11 -1.36 3.05
CA LEU A 20 1.19 -0.43 3.38
C LEU A 20 0.66 1.00 3.29
N PHE A 21 0.46 1.64 4.46
CA PHE A 21 -0.18 2.94 4.54
C PHE A 21 0.82 4.09 4.41
N GLY A 22 0.45 5.12 3.65
CA GLY A 22 1.19 6.37 3.53
C GLY A 22 0.95 7.09 2.21
N SER A 23 1.57 8.26 2.07
CA SER A 23 1.69 8.95 0.78
C SER A 23 2.44 8.05 -0.21
N ALA A 24 1.88 7.88 -1.41
CA ALA A 24 2.47 7.02 -2.43
C ALA A 24 3.91 7.42 -2.77
N LYS A 25 4.18 8.73 -2.88
CA LYS A 25 5.52 9.26 -3.18
C LYS A 25 6.52 8.88 -2.10
N ASP A 26 6.16 9.07 -0.83
CA ASP A 26 7.08 8.90 0.29
C ASP A 26 7.35 7.42 0.56
N VAL A 27 6.31 6.58 0.47
CA VAL A 27 6.42 5.12 0.66
C VAL A 27 7.33 4.52 -0.42
N VAL A 28 7.13 4.88 -1.70
CA VAL A 28 7.97 4.38 -2.79
C VAL A 28 9.41 4.86 -2.67
N ALA A 29 9.63 6.14 -2.34
CA ALA A 29 10.98 6.68 -2.16
C ALA A 29 11.74 5.94 -1.04
N LYS A 30 11.07 5.68 0.10
CA LYS A 30 11.65 4.91 1.21
C LYS A 30 11.95 3.47 0.80
N LEU A 31 11.01 2.79 0.14
CA LEU A 31 11.19 1.41 -0.31
C LEU A 31 12.43 1.26 -1.21
N VAL A 32 12.59 2.17 -2.19
CA VAL A 32 13.76 2.16 -3.08
C VAL A 32 15.06 2.42 -2.32
N ALA A 33 15.04 3.27 -1.29
CA ALA A 33 16.22 3.55 -0.48
C ALA A 33 16.65 2.33 0.35
N GLU A 34 15.71 1.64 1.00
CA GLU A 34 15.98 0.42 1.78
C GLU A 34 16.53 -0.70 0.88
N VAL A 35 15.95 -0.91 -0.30
CA VAL A 35 16.42 -1.94 -1.24
C VAL A 35 17.85 -1.68 -1.72
N LYS A 36 18.27 -0.41 -1.83
CA LYS A 36 19.66 -0.06 -2.21
C LYS A 36 20.68 -0.31 -1.09
N GLN A 37 20.23 -0.51 0.15
CA GLN A 37 21.09 -0.77 1.32
C GLN A 37 21.29 -2.27 1.59
N LEU A 38 20.52 -3.13 0.90
CA LEU A 38 20.71 -4.58 0.86
C LEU A 38 21.81 -4.97 -0.13
#